data_AF-A0A2T9X2C6-F1
#
_entry.id   AF-A0A2T9X2C6-F1
#
_cell.length_a   1.000
_cell.length_b   1.000
_cell.length_c   1.000
_cell.angle_alpha   90.00
_cell.angle_beta   90.00
_cell.angle_gamma   90.00
#
_symmetry.space_group_name_H-M   'P 1'
#
loop_
_entity.id
_entity.type
_entity.pdbx_description
1 polymer ?
#
loop_
_entity_poly.entity_id
_entity_poly.type
_entity_poly.pdbx_seq_one_letter_code
_entity_poly.pdbx_strand_id
1 'polypeptide(L)'
;MEYLVGNRITELREKKGLSISQLAKLSGISKSTLWEIENNKISPTISTLWSIANALRVPFSELITYDIVIKDEGYEVRLIEREGNREVYIIKLISNVVKRSEAHKTAPIEIVHVIKGAMIVGPVESPRFIWEGRVTKFYGGIDHVYIALGGDAEAIVTMIYYQQNANNLNRKIYINNKNIKIEKYRDLIKDYERIGNETLANAISAISNYSIIDDTRLVFDILSAEFKTLRDNLTLPKAVFESMNKVSNSEITKTTDFEHNIDVLRYYIYEPLHPGYAEQAVYVAYELEKRKIRNIVSIGCGPAYHERILKEIIPDLNITCIENSRFFKELSPFNVIDSIPNDSEAIVSFGSSHHIDNFLEIVTEKLRKKGILIISDEFIKDYSTEKERKINVIRHHLGYLLDIQLPKFRDSLLSSYHTAKNLDLSLSILSKTYLEIMNEIKDEVTTKDIEKAFLNFYYLELTSLMLGIAYIEEKKTSVKKFVSKASTLGLKLVSHYKVYSTGEGKMGSGTHVLVFVKV
;
A
#
# COMPACT_ATOMS: atom_id res chain seq x y z
N MET A 1 -6.33 -10.77 -43.11
CA MET A 1 -5.62 -9.57 -43.61
C MET A 1 -5.03 -8.90 -42.39
N GLU A 2 -3.72 -8.70 -42.38
CA GLU A 2 -3.04 -7.96 -41.32
C GLU A 2 -3.55 -6.51 -41.34
N TYR A 3 -4.04 -6.01 -40.21
CA TYR A 3 -4.53 -4.63 -40.14
C TYR A 3 -3.33 -3.68 -40.14
N LEU A 4 -3.16 -2.95 -41.24
CA LEU A 4 -2.07 -2.00 -41.41
C LEU A 4 -2.51 -0.61 -40.96
N VAL A 5 -2.29 -0.33 -39.68
CA VAL A 5 -2.66 0.95 -39.04
C VAL A 5 -2.11 2.18 -39.76
N GLY A 6 -0.93 2.08 -40.39
CA GLY A 6 -0.33 3.15 -41.17
C GLY A 6 -1.17 3.60 -42.36
N ASN A 7 -1.83 2.66 -43.04
CA ASN A 7 -2.71 2.96 -44.18
C ASN A 7 -3.95 3.73 -43.71
N ARG A 8 -4.51 3.36 -42.55
CA ARG A 8 -5.67 4.03 -41.97
C ARG A 8 -5.33 5.46 -41.52
N ILE A 9 -4.16 5.65 -40.93
CA ILE A 9 -3.66 6.99 -40.56
C ILE A 9 -3.53 7.87 -41.81
N THR A 10 -2.94 7.33 -42.89
CA THR A 10 -2.80 8.02 -44.18
C THR A 10 -4.16 8.46 -44.72
N GLU A 11 -5.13 7.56 -44.78
CA GLU A 11 -6.49 7.82 -45.26
C GLU A 11 -7.16 8.98 -44.48
N LEU A 12 -7.12 8.92 -43.15
CA LEU A 12 -7.74 9.92 -42.29
C LEU A 12 -7.01 11.28 -42.37
N ARG A 13 -5.69 11.27 -42.47
CA ARG A 13 -4.88 12.47 -42.65
C ARG A 13 -5.24 13.19 -43.94
N GLU A 14 -5.29 12.45 -45.05
CA GLU A 14 -5.63 13.00 -46.37
C GLU A 14 -7.06 13.47 -46.46
N LYS A 15 -8.01 12.73 -45.86
CA LYS A 15 -9.42 13.15 -45.76
C LYS A 15 -9.59 14.47 -45.00
N LYS A 16 -8.67 14.81 -44.09
CA LYS A 16 -8.64 16.08 -43.36
C LYS A 16 -7.78 17.17 -44.03
N GLY A 17 -7.22 16.90 -45.21
CA GLY A 17 -6.39 17.84 -45.96
C GLY A 17 -5.07 18.19 -45.26
N LEU A 18 -4.57 17.31 -44.39
CA LEU A 18 -3.32 17.53 -43.66
C LEU A 18 -2.14 16.94 -44.43
N SER A 19 -1.08 17.72 -44.58
CA SER A 19 0.24 17.18 -44.95
C SER A 19 0.84 16.39 -43.79
N ILE A 20 1.76 15.48 -44.10
CA ILE A 20 2.48 14.72 -43.08
C ILE A 20 3.23 15.63 -42.10
N SER A 21 3.78 16.75 -42.57
CA SER A 21 4.44 17.76 -41.72
C SER A 21 3.46 18.44 -40.75
N GLN A 22 2.21 18.69 -41.20
CA GLN A 22 1.19 19.28 -40.34
C GLN A 22 0.70 18.28 -39.28
N LEU A 23 0.45 17.02 -39.67
CA LEU A 23 0.06 15.99 -38.70
C LEU A 23 1.16 15.76 -37.67
N ALA A 24 2.42 15.64 -38.09
CA ALA A 24 3.59 15.51 -37.21
C ALA A 24 3.65 16.66 -36.17
N LYS A 25 3.46 17.90 -36.62
CA LYS A 25 3.43 19.06 -35.72
C LYS A 25 2.26 19.01 -34.74
N LEU A 26 1.08 18.58 -35.18
CA LEU A 26 -0.12 18.52 -34.34
C LEU A 26 -0.09 17.35 -33.33
N SER A 27 0.53 16.23 -33.68
CA SER A 27 0.66 15.05 -32.82
C SER A 27 1.88 15.08 -31.92
N GLY A 28 2.82 16.02 -32.13
CA GLY A 28 4.09 16.06 -31.39
C GLY A 28 5.07 14.95 -31.80
N ILE A 29 4.79 14.22 -32.87
CA ILE A 29 5.62 13.12 -33.38
C ILE A 29 6.55 13.66 -34.47
N SER A 30 7.79 13.16 -34.52
CA SER A 30 8.73 13.57 -35.58
C SER A 30 8.18 13.20 -36.96
N LYS A 31 8.47 14.04 -37.98
CA LYS A 31 8.01 13.79 -39.35
C LYS A 31 8.52 12.45 -39.90
N SER A 32 9.75 12.06 -39.59
CA SER A 32 10.33 10.78 -40.01
C SER A 32 9.62 9.61 -39.36
N THR A 33 9.41 9.65 -38.04
CA THR A 33 8.69 8.60 -37.31
C THR A 33 7.26 8.44 -37.82
N LEU A 34 6.53 9.55 -38.03
CA LEU A 34 5.18 9.50 -38.57
C LEU A 34 5.15 8.89 -39.98
N TRP A 35 6.15 9.20 -40.81
CA TRP A 35 6.28 8.60 -42.14
C TRP A 35 6.54 7.10 -42.08
N GLU A 36 7.42 6.65 -41.18
CA GLU A 36 7.68 5.22 -40.96
C GLU A 36 6.42 4.49 -40.47
N ILE A 37 5.62 5.11 -39.60
CA ILE A 37 4.32 4.58 -39.16
C ILE A 37 3.34 4.48 -40.34
N GLU A 38 3.15 5.56 -41.11
CA GLU A 38 2.22 5.58 -42.26
C GLU A 38 2.60 4.52 -43.33
N ASN A 39 3.89 4.22 -43.47
CA ASN A 39 4.39 3.19 -44.38
C ASN A 39 4.52 1.80 -43.74
N ASN A 40 3.99 1.59 -42.53
CA ASN A 40 4.03 0.33 -41.77
C ASN A 40 5.46 -0.22 -41.56
N LYS A 41 6.48 0.65 -41.52
CA LYS A 41 7.87 0.28 -41.23
C LYS A 41 8.10 0.10 -39.74
N ILE A 42 7.35 0.81 -38.91
CA ILE A 42 7.36 0.69 -37.46
C ILE A 42 5.93 0.62 -36.93
N SER A 43 5.72 -0.16 -35.88
CA SER A 43 4.44 -0.22 -35.17
C SER A 43 4.39 0.90 -34.11
N PRO A 44 3.34 1.75 -34.11
CA PRO A 44 3.22 2.83 -33.13
C PRO A 44 2.84 2.28 -31.74
N THR A 45 3.29 2.95 -30.67
CA THR A 45 2.83 2.67 -29.29
C THR A 45 1.39 3.14 -29.07
N ILE A 46 0.75 2.71 -27.96
CA ILE A 46 -0.59 3.18 -27.57
C ILE A 46 -0.61 4.71 -27.48
N SER A 47 0.37 5.29 -26.77
CA SER A 47 0.47 6.75 -26.63
C SER A 47 0.58 7.45 -27.98
N THR A 48 1.37 6.90 -28.90
CA THR A 48 1.55 7.44 -30.25
C THR A 48 0.24 7.45 -31.03
N LEU A 49 -0.53 6.35 -30.98
CA LEU A 49 -1.82 6.26 -31.64
C LEU A 49 -2.85 7.23 -31.04
N TRP A 50 -2.88 7.41 -29.72
CA TRP A 50 -3.71 8.43 -29.07
C TRP A 50 -3.34 9.84 -29.52
N SER A 51 -2.06 10.18 -29.56
CA SER A 51 -1.59 11.49 -30.05
C SER A 51 -1.99 11.74 -31.50
N ILE A 52 -1.91 10.71 -32.36
CA ILE A 52 -2.36 10.79 -33.76
C ILE A 52 -3.89 10.96 -33.83
N ALA A 53 -4.68 10.17 -33.08
CA ALA A 53 -6.13 10.29 -33.03
C ALA A 53 -6.58 11.68 -32.55
N ASN A 54 -5.93 12.19 -31.50
CA ASN A 54 -6.13 13.53 -30.97
C ASN A 54 -5.82 14.62 -32.01
N ALA A 55 -4.67 14.53 -32.69
CA ALA A 55 -4.26 15.47 -33.73
C ALA A 55 -5.22 15.45 -34.93
N LEU A 56 -5.67 14.26 -35.31
CA LEU A 56 -6.70 14.06 -36.32
C LEU A 56 -8.09 14.45 -35.82
N ARG A 57 -8.32 14.66 -34.52
CA ARG A 57 -9.65 14.87 -33.92
C ARG A 57 -10.65 13.79 -34.34
N VAL A 58 -10.24 12.54 -34.17
CA VAL A 58 -11.07 11.35 -34.39
C VAL A 58 -11.03 10.48 -33.13
N PRO A 59 -12.05 9.66 -32.87
CA PRO A 59 -11.97 8.64 -31.82
C PRO A 59 -10.81 7.66 -32.06
N PHE A 60 -10.22 7.13 -30.99
CA PHE A 60 -9.10 6.18 -31.09
C PHE A 60 -9.47 4.90 -31.84
N SER A 61 -10.72 4.45 -31.71
CA SER A 61 -11.24 3.30 -32.47
C SER A 61 -11.20 3.47 -33.99
N GLU A 62 -11.07 4.68 -34.52
CA GLU A 62 -10.90 4.90 -35.97
C GLU A 62 -9.55 4.41 -36.50
N LEU A 63 -8.58 4.22 -35.60
CA LEU A 63 -7.23 3.77 -35.90
C LEU A 63 -6.99 2.29 -35.57
N ILE A 64 -7.97 1.57 -35.02
CA ILE A 64 -7.79 0.19 -34.55
C ILE A 64 -9.01 -0.69 -34.84
N THR A 65 -8.86 -2.01 -34.73
CA THR A 65 -9.96 -2.99 -34.86
C THR A 65 -10.07 -3.88 -33.62
N TYR A 66 -11.19 -4.61 -33.50
CA TYR A 66 -11.52 -5.46 -32.35
C TYR A 66 -10.51 -6.59 -32.04
N ASP A 67 -9.72 -6.97 -33.04
CA ASP A 67 -8.74 -8.06 -32.95
C ASP A 67 -7.36 -7.59 -32.47
N ILE A 68 -7.18 -6.27 -32.31
CA ILE A 68 -5.88 -5.68 -31.97
C ILE A 68 -5.84 -5.41 -30.47
N VAL A 69 -4.87 -6.04 -29.80
CA VAL A 69 -4.43 -5.67 -28.47
C VAL A 69 -3.19 -4.80 -28.64
N ILE A 70 -3.26 -3.56 -28.19
CA ILE A 70 -2.11 -2.67 -28.19
C ILE A 70 -1.53 -2.70 -26.78
N LYS A 71 -0.19 -2.76 -26.69
CA LYS A 71 0.56 -2.84 -25.44
C LYS A 71 1.55 -1.68 -25.36
N ASP A 72 1.75 -1.13 -24.17
CA ASP A 72 2.68 -0.03 -23.88
C ASP A 72 3.12 -0.15 -22.42
N GLU A 73 4.39 -0.53 -22.17
CA GLU A 73 5.02 -0.52 -20.83
C GLU A 73 4.10 -0.96 -19.66
N GLY A 74 3.47 -2.14 -19.79
CA GLY A 74 2.59 -2.70 -18.75
C GLY A 74 1.16 -2.20 -18.75
N TYR A 75 0.77 -1.42 -19.75
CA TYR A 75 -0.60 -1.06 -20.09
C TYR A 75 -1.03 -1.79 -21.37
N GLU A 76 -2.17 -2.49 -21.31
CA GLU A 76 -2.79 -3.12 -22.48
C GLU A 76 -4.17 -2.51 -22.71
N VAL A 77 -4.53 -2.27 -23.97
CA VAL A 77 -5.86 -1.81 -24.37
C VAL A 77 -6.39 -2.61 -25.54
N ARG A 78 -7.66 -2.99 -25.45
CA ARG A 78 -8.39 -3.68 -26.52
C ARG A 78 -9.77 -3.06 -26.71
N LEU A 79 -10.10 -2.71 -27.95
CA LEU A 79 -11.47 -2.32 -28.31
C LEU A 79 -12.37 -3.55 -28.33
N ILE A 80 -13.50 -3.47 -27.63
CA ILE A 80 -14.51 -4.54 -27.54
C ILE A 80 -15.72 -4.22 -28.40
N GLU A 81 -16.18 -2.97 -28.36
CA GLU A 81 -17.40 -2.57 -29.02
C GLU A 81 -17.33 -1.12 -29.47
N ARG A 82 -17.90 -0.85 -30.64
CA ARG A 82 -18.16 0.50 -31.13
C ARG A 82 -19.57 0.58 -31.70
N GLU A 83 -20.40 1.42 -31.08
CA GLU A 83 -21.77 1.65 -31.50
C GLU A 83 -22.10 3.15 -31.41
N GLY A 84 -22.40 3.79 -32.54
CA GLY A 84 -22.73 5.21 -32.59
C GLY A 84 -21.63 6.10 -32.00
N ASN A 85 -21.95 6.80 -30.91
CA ASN A 85 -21.04 7.68 -30.17
C ASN A 85 -20.39 7.00 -28.95
N ARG A 86 -20.51 5.68 -28.82
CA ARG A 86 -19.98 4.89 -27.71
C ARG A 86 -18.88 3.96 -28.19
N GLU A 87 -17.80 3.92 -27.43
CA GLU A 87 -16.73 2.94 -27.56
C GLU A 87 -16.49 2.25 -26.22
N VAL A 88 -16.24 0.96 -26.25
CA VAL A 88 -15.98 0.14 -25.07
C VAL A 88 -14.62 -0.53 -25.23
N TYR A 89 -13.76 -0.33 -24.24
CA TYR A 89 -12.43 -0.89 -24.17
C TYR A 89 -12.30 -1.81 -22.95
N ILE A 90 -11.50 -2.86 -23.07
CA ILE A 90 -10.89 -3.52 -21.90
C ILE A 90 -9.47 -3.00 -21.79
N ILE A 91 -9.12 -2.56 -20.59
CA ILE A 91 -7.76 -2.17 -20.23
C ILE A 91 -7.19 -3.13 -19.18
N LYS A 92 -5.89 -3.38 -19.27
CA LYS A 92 -5.11 -4.06 -18.24
C LYS A 92 -3.93 -3.19 -17.86
N LEU A 93 -3.68 -3.07 -16.57
CA LEU A 93 -2.54 -2.35 -16.00
C LEU A 93 -1.80 -3.31 -15.09
N ILE A 94 -0.51 -3.48 -15.30
CA ILE A 94 0.32 -4.22 -14.34
C ILE A 94 0.57 -3.36 -13.10
N SER A 95 0.88 -4.02 -11.99
CA SER A 95 1.19 -3.39 -10.70
C SER A 95 2.17 -2.22 -10.81
N ASN A 96 1.86 -1.10 -10.13
CA ASN A 96 2.65 0.14 -10.08
C ASN A 96 2.82 0.90 -11.41
N VAL A 97 2.23 0.46 -12.52
CA VAL A 97 2.26 1.24 -13.77
C VAL A 97 1.32 2.44 -13.70
N VAL A 98 1.87 3.59 -14.10
CA VAL A 98 1.16 4.88 -14.15
C VAL A 98 0.92 5.24 -15.60
N LYS A 99 -0.30 5.02 -16.07
CA LYS A 99 -0.71 5.51 -17.40
C LYS A 99 -1.23 6.94 -17.27
N ARG A 100 -0.44 7.90 -17.74
CA ARG A 100 -0.88 9.29 -17.97
C ARG A 100 -1.47 9.43 -19.37
N SER A 101 -2.59 10.14 -19.44
CA SER A 101 -3.31 10.42 -20.68
C SER A 101 -3.55 11.91 -20.80
N GLU A 102 -3.16 12.47 -21.95
CA GLU A 102 -3.49 13.85 -22.31
C GLU A 102 -4.99 14.01 -22.55
N ALA A 103 -5.50 15.21 -22.31
CA ALA A 103 -6.85 15.61 -22.66
C ALA A 103 -7.26 15.17 -24.08
N HIS A 104 -8.23 14.26 -24.17
CA HIS A 104 -8.77 13.80 -25.44
C HIS A 104 -9.45 14.95 -26.19
N LYS A 105 -9.07 15.20 -27.44
CA LYS A 105 -9.61 16.33 -28.23
C LYS A 105 -11.10 16.17 -28.58
N THR A 106 -11.58 14.94 -28.58
CA THR A 106 -13.01 14.60 -28.73
C THR A 106 -13.79 14.71 -27.42
N ALA A 107 -13.12 15.00 -26.30
CA ALA A 107 -13.72 15.32 -25.02
C ALA A 107 -14.79 14.31 -24.54
N PRO A 108 -14.52 12.99 -24.56
CA PRO A 108 -15.49 12.00 -24.14
C PRO A 108 -15.81 12.14 -22.66
N ILE A 109 -16.98 11.65 -22.27
CA ILE A 109 -17.18 11.17 -20.92
C ILE A 109 -16.63 9.76 -20.84
N GLU A 110 -15.82 9.52 -19.85
CA GLU A 110 -15.30 8.19 -19.55
C GLU A 110 -16.01 7.59 -18.37
N ILE A 111 -16.39 6.33 -18.51
CA ILE A 111 -16.96 5.51 -17.45
C ILE A 111 -16.04 4.30 -17.28
N VAL A 112 -15.38 4.22 -16.13
CA VAL A 112 -14.41 3.17 -15.82
C VAL A 112 -15.02 2.24 -14.79
N HIS A 113 -15.15 0.97 -15.15
CA HIS A 113 -15.67 -0.11 -14.30
C HIS A 113 -14.55 -1.12 -14.04
N VAL A 114 -14.11 -1.23 -12.80
CA VAL A 114 -13.04 -2.18 -12.44
C VAL A 114 -13.63 -3.57 -12.34
N ILE A 115 -13.04 -4.50 -13.09
CA ILE A 115 -13.44 -5.91 -13.12
C ILE A 115 -12.47 -6.82 -12.37
N LYS A 116 -11.25 -6.33 -12.08
CA LYS A 116 -10.26 -7.04 -11.26
C LYS A 116 -9.30 -6.03 -10.61
N GLY A 117 -8.94 -6.28 -9.35
CA GLY A 117 -7.93 -5.50 -8.62
C GLY A 117 -8.44 -4.12 -8.18
N ALA A 118 -7.52 -3.17 -8.00
CA ALA A 118 -7.86 -1.79 -7.66
C ALA A 118 -7.00 -0.78 -8.42
N MET A 119 -7.55 0.42 -8.61
CA MET A 119 -6.88 1.48 -9.35
C MET A 119 -7.25 2.88 -8.85
N ILE A 120 -6.30 3.80 -9.00
CA ILE A 120 -6.55 5.23 -8.94
C ILE A 120 -6.78 5.71 -10.37
N VAL A 121 -7.95 6.31 -10.63
CA VAL A 121 -8.33 6.74 -11.98
C VAL A 121 -9.10 8.07 -11.98
N GLY A 122 -8.93 8.83 -13.06
CA GLY A 122 -9.65 10.07 -13.32
C GLY A 122 -8.71 11.27 -13.49
N PRO A 123 -9.25 12.50 -13.46
CA PRO A 123 -8.47 13.70 -13.68
C PRO A 123 -7.28 13.81 -12.73
N VAL A 124 -6.12 14.26 -13.20
CA VAL A 124 -4.89 14.38 -12.40
C VAL A 124 -5.13 15.19 -11.11
N GLU A 125 -5.98 16.21 -11.18
CA GLU A 125 -6.29 17.11 -10.06
C GLU A 125 -7.31 16.56 -9.05
N SER A 126 -8.07 15.54 -9.42
CA SER A 126 -9.13 14.94 -8.60
C SER A 126 -9.32 13.45 -8.91
N PRO A 127 -8.25 12.64 -8.82
CA PRO A 127 -8.34 11.23 -9.12
C PRO A 127 -9.19 10.52 -8.04
N ARG A 128 -9.68 9.34 -8.39
CA ARG A 128 -10.52 8.52 -7.52
C ARG A 128 -9.97 7.11 -7.41
N PHE A 129 -9.85 6.64 -6.18
CA PHE A 129 -9.57 5.24 -5.91
C PHE A 129 -10.85 4.41 -6.05
N ILE A 130 -10.81 3.39 -6.91
CA ILE A 130 -11.88 2.43 -7.14
C ILE A 130 -11.29 1.01 -7.22
N TRP A 131 -12.09 0.01 -6.92
CA TRP A 131 -11.69 -1.40 -6.91
C TRP A 131 -12.77 -2.28 -7.54
N GLU A 132 -12.52 -3.57 -7.66
CA GLU A 132 -13.42 -4.55 -8.27
C GLU A 132 -14.91 -4.33 -7.93
N GLY A 133 -15.73 -4.27 -8.98
CA GLY A 133 -17.17 -4.01 -8.90
C GLY A 133 -17.56 -2.53 -8.71
N ARG A 134 -16.59 -1.60 -8.64
CA ARG A 134 -16.84 -0.15 -8.57
C ARG A 134 -16.71 0.53 -9.91
N VAL A 135 -17.47 1.60 -10.07
CA VAL A 135 -17.51 2.44 -11.27
C VAL A 135 -17.22 3.90 -10.92
N THR A 136 -16.51 4.58 -11.81
CA THR A 136 -16.41 6.04 -11.76
C THR A 136 -16.65 6.66 -13.13
N LYS A 137 -17.05 7.93 -13.13
CA LYS A 137 -17.30 8.71 -14.34
C LYS A 137 -16.58 10.05 -14.27
N PHE A 138 -15.86 10.41 -15.32
CA PHE A 138 -15.18 11.70 -15.44
C PHE A 138 -15.16 12.20 -16.88
N TYR A 139 -14.75 13.46 -17.04
CA TYR A 139 -14.57 14.08 -18.34
C TYR A 139 -13.15 13.80 -18.84
N GLY A 140 -13.01 13.06 -19.95
CA GLY A 140 -11.73 12.71 -20.57
C GLY A 140 -11.12 13.83 -21.42
N GLY A 141 -11.81 14.97 -21.56
CA GLY A 141 -11.28 16.18 -22.21
C GLY A 141 -10.30 16.99 -21.35
N ILE A 142 -9.81 16.41 -20.26
CA ILE A 142 -8.74 16.96 -19.40
C ILE A 142 -7.74 15.86 -19.10
N ASP A 143 -6.53 16.24 -18.71
CA ASP A 143 -5.47 15.29 -18.37
C ASP A 143 -5.90 14.39 -17.21
N HIS A 144 -5.68 13.09 -17.37
CA HIS A 144 -6.15 12.07 -16.44
C HIS A 144 -5.14 10.92 -16.34
N VAL A 145 -5.33 10.09 -15.32
CA VAL A 145 -4.42 8.99 -14.98
C VAL A 145 -5.18 7.69 -14.77
N TYR A 146 -4.49 6.57 -14.98
CA TYR A 146 -4.84 5.24 -14.49
C TYR A 146 -3.61 4.66 -13.81
N ILE A 147 -3.78 4.18 -12.59
CA ILE A 147 -2.70 3.63 -11.78
C ILE A 147 -3.24 2.35 -11.15
N ALA A 148 -2.66 1.20 -11.46
CA ALA A 148 -2.97 -0.03 -10.72
C ALA A 148 -2.39 0.09 -9.31
N LEU A 149 -3.21 -0.21 -8.31
CA LEU A 149 -2.82 -0.12 -6.90
C LEU A 149 -2.90 -1.48 -6.24
N GLY A 150 -1.76 -1.90 -5.70
CA GLY A 150 -1.56 -3.20 -5.07
C GLY A 150 -1.92 -4.38 -5.95
N GLY A 151 -1.11 -4.56 -6.98
CA GLY A 151 -1.27 -5.65 -7.95
C GLY A 151 -1.77 -5.16 -9.30
N ASP A 152 -1.97 -6.10 -10.21
CA ASP A 152 -2.51 -5.81 -11.54
C ASP A 152 -3.99 -5.45 -11.45
N ALA A 153 -4.44 -4.55 -12.31
CA ALA A 153 -5.82 -4.12 -12.38
C ALA A 153 -6.38 -4.23 -13.80
N GLU A 154 -7.63 -4.66 -13.91
CA GLU A 154 -8.35 -4.72 -15.18
C GLU A 154 -9.66 -3.93 -15.09
N ALA A 155 -9.98 -3.17 -16.13
CA ALA A 155 -11.20 -2.39 -16.19
C ALA A 155 -11.83 -2.36 -17.58
N ILE A 156 -13.14 -2.18 -17.61
CA ILE A 156 -13.89 -1.80 -18.80
C ILE A 156 -13.99 -0.27 -18.81
N VAL A 157 -13.51 0.35 -19.89
CA VAL A 157 -13.59 1.80 -20.11
C VAL A 157 -14.58 2.07 -21.23
N THR A 158 -15.70 2.70 -20.90
CA THR A 158 -16.67 3.17 -21.88
C THR A 158 -16.43 4.66 -22.14
N MET A 159 -16.12 5.00 -23.39
CA MET A 159 -16.02 6.38 -23.86
C MET A 159 -17.31 6.77 -24.58
N ILE A 160 -17.93 7.85 -24.14
CA ILE A 160 -19.15 8.41 -24.75
C ILE A 160 -18.82 9.80 -25.28
N TYR A 161 -18.83 9.96 -26.60
CA TYR A 161 -18.55 11.22 -27.27
C TYR A 161 -19.81 12.07 -27.37
N TYR A 162 -19.72 13.31 -26.89
CA TYR A 162 -20.79 14.30 -27.03
C TYR A 162 -20.34 15.44 -27.96
N GLN A 163 -21.27 16.04 -28.70
CA GLN A 163 -20.96 17.15 -29.62
C GLN A 163 -20.68 18.50 -28.92
N GLN A 164 -20.76 18.58 -27.58
CA GLN A 164 -20.63 19.85 -26.86
C GLN A 164 -19.32 19.96 -26.07
N ASN A 165 -18.70 21.14 -26.20
CA ASN A 165 -17.63 21.61 -25.33
C ASN A 165 -18.16 21.75 -23.90
N ALA A 166 -17.57 21.02 -22.94
CA ALA A 166 -17.84 21.26 -21.53
C ALA A 166 -17.23 22.61 -21.14
N ASN A 167 -18.07 23.62 -20.97
CA ASN A 167 -17.70 24.92 -20.40
C ASN A 167 -17.58 24.82 -18.87
N ASN A 168 -16.51 25.40 -18.32
CA ASN A 168 -16.25 25.70 -16.91
C ASN A 168 -16.54 24.57 -15.90
N LEU A 169 -15.56 23.67 -15.73
CA LEU A 169 -15.46 22.84 -14.52
C LEU A 169 -15.12 23.74 -13.32
N ASN A 170 -16.10 24.03 -12.46
CA ASN A 170 -15.86 24.72 -11.20
C ASN A 170 -15.01 23.83 -10.27
N ARG A 171 -13.79 24.30 -9.98
CA ARG A 171 -12.87 23.63 -9.06
C ARG A 171 -13.30 23.90 -7.62
N LYS A 172 -13.54 22.84 -6.84
CA LYS A 172 -13.74 22.93 -5.39
C LYS A 172 -12.60 22.17 -4.72
N ILE A 173 -11.79 22.89 -3.96
CA ILE A 173 -10.76 22.31 -3.10
C ILE A 173 -11.32 22.28 -1.68
N TYR A 174 -11.26 21.12 -1.05
CA TYR A 174 -11.58 20.98 0.37
C TYR A 174 -10.28 20.98 1.18
N ILE A 175 -10.17 21.88 2.14
CA ILE A 175 -9.05 21.93 3.09
C ILE A 175 -9.62 22.02 4.49
N ASN A 176 -9.16 21.13 5.37
CA ASN A 176 -9.38 21.21 6.81
C ASN A 176 -8.09 20.78 7.52
N ASN A 177 -7.32 21.78 7.94
CA ASN A 177 -6.02 21.62 8.60
C ASN A 177 -6.12 21.71 10.14
N LYS A 178 -7.33 21.53 10.70
CA LYS A 178 -7.49 21.55 12.15
C LYS A 178 -6.74 20.35 12.75
N ASN A 179 -5.77 20.64 13.63
CA ASN A 179 -5.06 19.60 14.36
C ASN A 179 -6.02 18.69 15.13
N ILE A 180 -5.73 17.40 15.13
CA ILE A 180 -6.48 16.39 15.85
C ILE A 180 -5.74 16.10 17.16
N LYS A 181 -6.48 16.04 18.27
CA LYS A 181 -5.97 15.48 19.52
C LYS A 181 -6.57 14.08 19.66
N ILE A 182 -5.75 13.06 19.40
CA ILE A 182 -6.12 11.68 19.70
C ILE A 182 -5.63 11.40 21.11
N GLU A 183 -6.51 10.96 22.00
CA GLU A 183 -6.08 10.48 23.31
C GLU A 183 -5.14 9.27 23.13
N LYS A 184 -3.87 9.44 23.49
CA LYS A 184 -2.85 8.41 23.36
C LYS A 184 -2.87 7.52 24.60
N TYR A 185 -3.67 6.46 24.54
CA TYR A 185 -3.64 5.40 25.55
C TYR A 185 -2.52 4.39 25.23
N ARG A 186 -1.66 4.11 26.21
CA ARG A 186 -0.58 3.11 26.09
C ARG A 186 -0.45 2.35 27.41
N ASP A 187 -0.39 1.03 27.35
CA ASP A 187 -0.13 0.21 28.53
C ASP A 187 1.37 0.25 28.84
N LEU A 188 1.77 0.76 30.00
CA LEU A 188 3.18 0.79 30.44
C LEU A 188 3.45 -0.31 31.48
N ILE A 189 4.56 -1.03 31.31
CA ILE A 189 5.09 -1.97 32.31
C ILE A 189 5.83 -1.15 33.37
N LYS A 190 5.31 -1.10 34.60
CA LYS A 190 5.83 -0.22 35.67
C LYS A 190 6.91 -0.87 36.55
N ASP A 191 7.01 -2.18 36.54
CA ASP A 191 7.87 -2.98 37.41
C ASP A 191 9.15 -3.45 36.70
N TYR A 192 9.62 -2.70 35.70
CA TYR A 192 10.78 -3.08 34.89
C TYR A 192 12.08 -3.21 35.69
N GLU A 193 12.21 -2.51 36.82
CA GLU A 193 13.35 -2.63 37.74
C GLU A 193 13.51 -4.04 38.33
N ARG A 194 12.44 -4.86 38.31
CA ARG A 194 12.46 -6.24 38.80
C ARG A 194 12.77 -7.26 37.72
N ILE A 195 12.93 -6.82 36.47
CA ILE A 195 13.27 -7.68 35.34
C ILE A 195 14.77 -7.96 35.39
N GLY A 196 15.15 -9.22 35.58
CA GLY A 196 16.55 -9.63 35.64
C GLY A 196 17.31 -9.52 34.31
N ASN A 197 16.58 -9.44 33.20
CA ASN A 197 17.15 -9.19 31.87
C ASN A 197 17.39 -7.69 31.67
N GLU A 198 18.65 -7.27 31.74
CA GLU A 198 19.05 -5.86 31.67
C GLU A 198 18.66 -5.19 30.35
N THR A 199 18.83 -5.87 29.22
CA THR A 199 18.43 -5.36 27.89
C THR A 199 16.94 -5.06 27.85
N LEU A 200 16.12 -6.01 28.32
CA LEU A 200 14.67 -5.85 28.38
C LEU A 200 14.26 -4.73 29.34
N ALA A 201 14.87 -4.67 30.53
CA ALA A 201 14.59 -3.63 31.52
C ALA A 201 14.90 -2.22 30.97
N ASN A 202 16.04 -2.08 30.28
CA ASN A 202 16.46 -0.83 29.64
C ASN A 202 15.51 -0.44 28.49
N ALA A 203 15.07 -1.39 27.67
CA ALA A 203 14.11 -1.13 26.59
C ALA A 203 12.75 -0.66 27.14
N ILE A 204 12.23 -1.32 28.18
CA ILE A 204 10.97 -0.93 28.82
C ILE A 204 11.09 0.43 29.51
N SER A 205 12.23 0.71 30.15
CA SER A 205 12.51 2.02 30.73
C SER A 205 12.54 3.11 29.65
N ALA A 206 13.20 2.87 28.52
CA ALA A 206 13.24 3.78 27.38
C ALA A 206 11.83 4.06 26.84
N ILE A 207 11.01 3.03 26.67
CA ILE A 207 9.60 3.14 26.26
C ILE A 207 8.78 3.98 27.23
N SER A 208 8.91 3.71 28.53
CA SER A 208 8.14 4.38 29.58
C SER A 208 8.46 5.86 29.71
N ASN A 209 9.73 6.22 29.49
CA ASN A 209 10.26 7.56 29.68
C ASN A 209 10.52 8.32 28.36
N TYR A 210 10.25 7.69 27.21
CA TYR A 210 10.69 8.14 25.88
C TYR A 210 12.20 8.50 25.85
N SER A 211 13.03 7.73 26.55
CA SER A 211 14.46 8.03 26.67
C SER A 211 15.21 7.54 25.42
N ILE A 212 16.13 8.38 24.94
CA ILE A 212 17.05 8.03 23.85
C ILE A 212 18.21 7.24 24.45
N ILE A 213 18.50 6.07 23.89
CA ILE A 213 19.63 5.23 24.29
C ILE A 213 20.58 5.13 23.10
N ASP A 214 21.82 5.59 23.29
CA ASP A 214 22.88 5.45 22.28
C ASP A 214 23.51 4.07 22.40
N ASP A 215 22.90 3.08 21.74
CA ASP A 215 23.33 1.69 21.72
C ASP A 215 23.18 1.15 20.29
N THR A 216 24.09 0.27 19.88
CA THR A 216 24.17 -0.24 18.51
C THR A 216 23.19 -1.38 18.22
N ARG A 217 22.56 -1.95 19.26
CA ARG A 217 21.54 -3.00 19.10
C ARG A 217 20.33 -2.46 18.34
N LEU A 218 19.75 -3.31 17.49
CA LEU A 218 18.61 -2.97 16.64
C LEU A 218 17.43 -2.41 17.43
N VAL A 219 17.15 -2.98 18.61
CA VAL A 219 16.06 -2.50 19.47
C VAL A 219 16.20 -1.03 19.87
N PHE A 220 17.40 -0.60 20.25
CA PHE A 220 17.64 0.78 20.70
C PHE A 220 17.85 1.74 19.53
N ASP A 221 18.37 1.27 18.40
CA ASP A 221 18.45 2.02 17.16
C ASP A 221 17.06 2.47 16.70
N ILE A 222 16.12 1.52 16.59
CA ILE A 222 14.75 1.82 16.14
C ILE A 222 14.00 2.65 17.18
N LEU A 223 14.01 2.27 18.47
CA LEU A 223 13.32 3.04 19.52
C LEU A 223 13.82 4.48 19.60
N SER A 224 15.14 4.69 19.55
CA SER A 224 15.72 6.05 19.62
C SER A 224 15.39 6.88 18.39
N ALA A 225 15.39 6.29 17.19
CA ALA A 225 15.01 6.98 15.96
C ALA A 225 13.52 7.37 15.99
N GLU A 226 12.65 6.47 16.44
CA GLU A 226 11.23 6.75 16.63
C GLU A 226 11.01 7.90 17.62
N PHE A 227 11.60 7.85 18.81
CA PHE A 227 11.40 8.89 19.83
C PHE A 227 11.94 10.26 19.42
N LYS A 228 13.02 10.31 18.63
CA LYS A 228 13.49 11.57 18.02
C LYS A 228 12.48 12.08 17.00
N THR A 229 11.98 11.20 16.13
CA THR A 229 10.97 11.53 15.10
C THR A 229 9.69 12.08 15.71
N LEU A 230 9.19 11.46 16.79
CA LEU A 230 8.01 11.92 17.51
C LEU A 230 8.22 13.25 18.28
N ARG A 231 9.47 13.71 18.42
CA ARG A 231 9.86 15.00 19.02
C ARG A 231 10.28 16.03 17.96
N ASP A 232 9.66 15.96 16.77
CA ASP A 232 9.91 16.88 15.65
C ASP A 232 11.35 16.82 15.09
N ASN A 233 12.06 15.69 15.25
CA ASN A 233 13.38 15.46 14.65
C ASN A 233 13.37 14.18 13.82
N LEU A 234 12.95 14.29 12.55
CA LEU A 234 12.90 13.16 11.61
C LEU A 234 14.25 12.43 11.60
N THR A 235 14.26 11.19 12.08
CA THR A 235 15.48 10.40 12.24
C THR A 235 15.27 9.01 11.65
N LEU A 236 16.18 8.61 10.76
CA LEU A 236 16.21 7.25 10.25
C LEU A 236 17.07 6.36 11.17
N PRO A 237 16.60 5.17 11.56
CA PRO A 237 17.44 4.19 12.24
C PRO A 237 18.54 3.68 11.30
N LYS A 238 19.69 3.27 11.85
CA LYS A 238 20.79 2.66 11.08
C LYS A 238 20.32 1.46 10.26
N ALA A 239 19.37 0.69 10.79
CA ALA A 239 18.74 -0.43 10.10
C ALA A 239 18.19 -0.08 8.70
N VAL A 240 17.66 1.14 8.50
CA VAL A 240 17.16 1.61 7.20
C VAL A 240 18.31 1.83 6.20
N PHE A 241 19.44 2.35 6.66
CA PHE A 241 20.62 2.51 5.79
C PHE A 241 21.28 1.16 5.45
N GLU A 242 21.33 0.25 6.43
CA GLU A 242 21.85 -1.11 6.23
C GLU A 242 21.04 -1.90 5.20
N SER A 243 19.70 -1.79 5.26
CA SER A 243 18.81 -2.47 4.31
C SER A 243 18.93 -1.91 2.89
N MET A 244 19.04 -0.58 2.73
CA MET A 244 19.31 0.05 1.42
C MET A 244 20.59 -0.51 0.76
N ASN A 245 21.65 -0.71 1.54
CA ASN A 245 22.91 -1.25 1.04
C ASN A 245 22.82 -2.73 0.65
N LYS A 246 21.89 -3.49 1.24
CA LYS A 246 21.68 -4.91 0.91
C LYS A 246 20.84 -5.14 -0.34
N VAL A 247 19.93 -4.23 -0.65
CA VAL A 247 18.94 -4.37 -1.74
C VAL A 247 19.45 -3.83 -3.08
N SER A 248 20.56 -3.08 -3.08
CA SER A 248 21.17 -2.62 -4.33
C SER A 248 21.68 -3.82 -5.13
N ASN A 249 20.91 -4.22 -6.16
CA ASN A 249 21.10 -5.34 -7.12
C ASN A 249 20.22 -6.59 -6.93
N SER A 250 19.18 -6.60 -6.09
CA SER A 250 18.29 -7.77 -6.00
C SER A 250 17.17 -7.76 -7.06
N GLU A 251 17.11 -8.77 -7.93
CA GLU A 251 15.93 -9.05 -8.75
C GLU A 251 14.82 -9.67 -7.88
N ILE A 252 13.59 -9.15 -7.98
CA ILE A 252 12.44 -9.69 -7.24
C ILE A 252 11.56 -10.49 -8.18
N THR A 253 11.36 -11.76 -7.87
CA THR A 253 10.27 -12.54 -8.46
C THR A 253 9.06 -12.46 -7.53
N LYS A 254 7.95 -11.90 -8.01
CA LYS A 254 6.69 -11.83 -7.25
C LYS A 254 5.93 -13.16 -7.40
N THR A 255 5.71 -13.86 -6.29
CA THR A 255 5.17 -15.24 -6.24
C THR A 255 3.96 -15.39 -5.33
N THR A 256 3.77 -14.51 -4.34
CA THR A 256 2.61 -14.50 -3.45
C THR A 256 1.71 -13.29 -3.69
N ASP A 257 0.44 -13.34 -3.29
CA ASP A 257 -0.47 -12.18 -3.42
C ASP A 257 0.10 -10.93 -2.72
N PHE A 258 0.69 -11.11 -1.52
CA PHE A 258 1.37 -10.03 -0.82
C PHE A 258 2.51 -9.41 -1.65
N GLU A 259 3.35 -10.22 -2.31
CA GLU A 259 4.43 -9.71 -3.19
C GLU A 259 3.90 -9.00 -4.44
N HIS A 260 2.69 -9.35 -4.89
CA HIS A 260 2.02 -8.65 -5.99
C HIS A 260 1.43 -7.31 -5.53
N ASN A 261 0.91 -7.27 -4.30
CA ASN A 261 0.14 -6.16 -3.75
C ASN A 261 1.00 -5.11 -3.03
N ILE A 262 2.12 -5.52 -2.43
CA ILE A 262 2.98 -4.66 -1.62
C ILE A 262 4.38 -4.64 -2.22
N ASP A 263 5.01 -3.46 -2.22
CA ASP A 263 6.40 -3.31 -2.62
C ASP A 263 7.32 -3.86 -1.52
N VAL A 264 7.75 -5.12 -1.69
CA VAL A 264 8.56 -5.82 -0.69
C VAL A 264 9.95 -5.21 -0.46
N LEU A 265 10.52 -4.45 -1.42
CA LEU A 265 11.79 -3.73 -1.16
C LEU A 265 11.54 -2.55 -0.25
N ARG A 266 10.55 -1.73 -0.57
CA ARG A 266 10.19 -0.59 0.27
C ARG A 266 9.79 -1.09 1.65
N TYR A 267 9.02 -2.17 1.73
CA TYR A 267 8.67 -2.82 2.99
C TYR A 267 9.92 -3.24 3.77
N TYR A 268 10.86 -3.96 3.16
CA TYR A 268 12.12 -4.35 3.80
C TYR A 268 12.93 -3.16 4.32
N ILE A 269 12.95 -2.05 3.59
CA ILE A 269 13.77 -0.89 3.91
C ILE A 269 13.12 -0.03 4.99
N TYR A 270 11.83 0.30 4.83
CA TYR A 270 11.18 1.39 5.54
C TYR A 270 10.22 0.95 6.65
N GLU A 271 9.89 -0.33 6.77
CA GLU A 271 9.06 -0.85 7.86
C GLU A 271 9.57 -0.45 9.27
N PRO A 272 10.88 -0.38 9.55
CA PRO A 272 11.38 0.12 10.84
C PRO A 272 11.00 1.57 11.19
N LEU A 273 10.48 2.36 10.23
CA LEU A 273 9.98 3.71 10.47
C LEU A 273 8.56 3.74 11.04
N HIS A 274 7.87 2.59 11.04
CA HIS A 274 6.51 2.49 11.54
C HIS A 274 6.46 2.84 13.05
N PRO A 275 5.57 3.74 13.51
CA PRO A 275 5.48 4.05 14.92
C PRO A 275 5.08 2.83 15.77
N GLY A 276 5.72 2.65 16.92
CA GLY A 276 5.56 1.49 17.80
C GLY A 276 6.24 0.22 17.31
N TYR A 277 7.04 0.25 16.23
CA TYR A 277 7.57 -0.95 15.60
C TYR A 277 8.42 -1.82 16.53
N ALA A 278 9.47 -1.26 17.14
CA ALA A 278 10.33 -2.01 18.05
C ALA A 278 9.65 -2.34 19.39
N GLU A 279 8.73 -1.49 19.84
CA GLU A 279 7.98 -1.71 21.09
C GLU A 279 7.18 -3.01 21.07
N GLN A 280 6.63 -3.38 19.91
CA GLN A 280 5.96 -4.67 19.72
C GLN A 280 6.85 -5.83 20.20
N ALA A 281 8.08 -5.91 19.70
CA ALA A 281 9.01 -6.98 20.07
C ALA A 281 9.41 -6.89 21.56
N VAL A 282 9.54 -5.70 22.14
CA VAL A 282 9.83 -5.54 23.57
C VAL A 282 8.72 -6.14 24.45
N TYR A 283 7.45 -5.88 24.13
CA TYR A 283 6.32 -6.42 24.89
C TYR A 283 6.14 -7.93 24.68
N VAL A 284 6.43 -8.44 23.47
CA VAL A 284 6.50 -9.88 23.22
C VAL A 284 7.62 -10.51 24.05
N ALA A 285 8.84 -9.93 24.05
CA ALA A 285 9.97 -10.41 24.84
C ALA A 285 9.65 -10.44 26.35
N TYR A 286 8.97 -9.41 26.86
CA TYR A 286 8.51 -9.38 28.25
C TYR A 286 7.61 -10.58 28.59
N GLU A 287 6.66 -10.92 27.74
CA GLU A 287 5.74 -12.04 27.98
C GLU A 287 6.44 -13.41 27.83
N LEU A 288 7.44 -13.53 26.94
CA LEU A 288 8.29 -14.71 26.79
C LEU A 288 9.17 -14.93 28.03
N GLU A 289 9.85 -13.89 28.51
CA GLU A 289 10.68 -13.93 29.73
C GLU A 289 9.86 -14.31 30.97
N LYS A 290 8.73 -13.63 31.16
CA LYS A 290 7.80 -13.88 32.27
C LYS A 290 7.29 -15.33 32.31
N ARG A 291 7.21 -15.99 31.15
CA ARG A 291 6.74 -17.38 31.01
C ARG A 291 7.86 -18.39 30.84
N LYS A 292 9.13 -17.95 30.82
CA LYS A 292 10.31 -18.78 30.60
C LYS A 292 10.24 -19.58 29.29
N ILE A 293 9.70 -18.97 28.24
CA ILE A 293 9.62 -19.58 26.91
C ILE A 293 10.93 -19.35 26.18
N ARG A 294 11.47 -20.42 25.59
CA ARG A 294 12.73 -20.41 24.85
C ARG A 294 12.65 -20.99 23.44
N ASN A 295 11.49 -21.51 23.05
CA ASN A 295 11.27 -22.01 21.69
C ASN A 295 9.98 -21.39 21.17
N ILE A 296 10.08 -20.66 20.05
CA ILE A 296 8.94 -20.06 19.39
C ILE A 296 8.93 -20.41 17.90
N VAL A 297 7.72 -20.51 17.37
CA VAL A 297 7.47 -20.45 15.93
C VAL A 297 6.92 -19.06 15.63
N SER A 298 7.64 -18.26 14.85
CA SER A 298 7.16 -16.93 14.42
C SER A 298 6.57 -17.04 13.01
N ILE A 299 5.34 -16.56 12.84
CA ILE A 299 4.59 -16.63 11.57
C ILE A 299 4.60 -15.27 10.91
N GLY A 300 4.91 -15.25 9.60
CA GLY A 300 5.02 -14.05 8.79
C GLY A 300 6.18 -13.17 9.24
N CYS A 301 7.39 -13.75 9.34
CA CYS A 301 8.56 -13.03 9.83
C CYS A 301 8.94 -11.82 8.97
N GLY A 302 8.56 -11.79 7.69
CA GLY A 302 8.90 -10.71 6.78
C GLY A 302 10.42 -10.44 6.78
N PRO A 303 10.85 -9.18 6.93
CA PRO A 303 12.27 -8.80 7.09
C PRO A 303 12.99 -9.36 8.31
N ALA A 304 12.26 -9.98 9.25
CA ALA A 304 12.74 -10.55 10.50
C ALA A 304 13.36 -9.54 11.49
N TYR A 305 13.00 -8.26 11.42
CA TYR A 305 13.48 -7.26 12.38
C TYR A 305 12.99 -7.53 13.81
N HIS A 306 11.71 -7.89 13.99
CA HIS A 306 11.17 -8.21 15.31
C HIS A 306 11.87 -9.42 15.92
N GLU A 307 12.08 -10.48 15.15
CA GLU A 307 12.77 -11.69 15.58
C GLU A 307 14.24 -11.40 15.94
N ARG A 308 14.92 -10.54 15.17
CA ARG A 308 16.26 -10.05 15.52
C ARG A 308 16.25 -9.30 16.85
N ILE A 309 15.28 -8.42 17.08
CA ILE A 309 15.11 -7.73 18.37
C ILE A 309 14.87 -8.75 19.50
N LEU A 310 13.99 -9.73 19.29
CA LEU A 310 13.74 -10.78 20.28
C LEU A 310 15.03 -11.55 20.62
N LYS A 311 15.87 -11.85 19.63
CA LYS A 311 17.15 -12.54 19.81
C LYS A 311 18.20 -11.67 20.50
N GLU A 312 18.20 -10.36 20.26
CA GLU A 312 19.06 -9.41 20.99
C GLU A 312 18.65 -9.31 22.48
N ILE A 313 17.35 -9.34 22.78
CA ILE A 313 16.84 -9.27 24.15
C ILE A 313 17.00 -10.61 24.86
N ILE A 314 16.69 -11.73 24.21
CA ILE A 314 16.72 -13.09 24.77
C ILE A 314 17.68 -13.96 23.94
N PRO A 315 19.00 -13.92 24.22
CA PRO A 315 20.01 -14.59 23.38
C PRO A 315 19.82 -16.10 23.24
N ASP A 316 19.25 -16.77 24.25
CA ASP A 316 18.97 -18.21 24.25
C ASP A 316 17.60 -18.57 23.63
N LEU A 317 16.87 -17.61 23.05
CA LEU A 317 15.61 -17.86 22.35
C LEU A 317 15.84 -18.56 21.00
N ASN A 318 15.25 -19.74 20.83
CA ASN A 318 15.20 -20.46 19.56
C ASN A 318 13.99 -19.99 18.76
N ILE A 319 14.24 -19.43 17.58
CA ILE A 319 13.22 -18.89 16.68
C ILE A 319 13.22 -19.73 15.40
N THR A 320 12.05 -20.27 15.07
CA THR A 320 11.79 -20.86 13.76
C THR A 320 10.76 -20.00 13.04
N CYS A 321 11.07 -19.58 11.83
CA CYS A 321 10.22 -18.72 11.02
C CYS A 321 9.33 -19.52 10.08
N ILE A 322 8.12 -19.02 9.85
CA ILE A 322 7.27 -19.39 8.72
C ILE A 322 7.07 -18.14 7.90
N GLU A 323 7.51 -18.19 6.65
CA GLU A 323 7.41 -17.10 5.71
C GLU A 323 6.94 -17.67 4.38
N ASN A 324 6.09 -16.96 3.64
CA ASN A 324 5.61 -17.40 2.34
C ASN A 324 6.25 -16.60 1.20
N SER A 325 6.63 -15.35 1.45
CA SER A 325 7.39 -14.53 0.50
C SER A 325 8.74 -15.16 0.23
N ARG A 326 9.01 -15.44 -1.04
CA ARG A 326 10.31 -15.95 -1.48
C ARG A 326 11.41 -14.94 -1.16
N PHE A 327 11.13 -13.66 -1.39
CA PHE A 327 12.08 -12.58 -1.11
C PHE A 327 12.50 -12.56 0.37
N PHE A 328 11.55 -12.65 1.30
CA PHE A 328 11.87 -12.67 2.73
C PHE A 328 12.46 -13.99 3.21
N LYS A 329 12.09 -15.14 2.62
CA LYS A 329 12.75 -16.42 2.87
C LYS A 329 14.26 -16.34 2.62
N GLU A 330 14.66 -15.73 1.50
CA GLU A 330 16.07 -15.61 1.11
C GLU A 330 16.86 -14.63 2.01
N LEU A 331 16.19 -13.63 2.60
CA LEU A 331 16.80 -12.64 3.49
C LEU A 331 16.80 -13.05 4.98
N SER A 332 16.01 -14.05 5.36
CA SER A 332 15.81 -14.40 6.75
C SER A 332 17.10 -14.94 7.39
N PRO A 333 17.55 -14.38 8.53
CA PRO A 333 18.68 -14.91 9.28
C PRO A 333 18.31 -16.11 10.17
N PHE A 334 17.05 -16.55 10.14
CA PHE A 334 16.52 -17.64 10.97
C PHE A 334 16.18 -18.86 10.11
N ASN A 335 16.08 -20.02 10.76
CA ASN A 335 15.59 -21.22 10.09
C ASN A 335 14.13 -21.01 9.63
N VAL A 336 13.87 -21.14 8.33
CA VAL A 336 12.53 -21.00 7.76
C VAL A 336 11.98 -22.36 7.38
N ILE A 337 10.75 -22.65 7.81
CA ILE A 337 10.01 -23.88 7.49
C ILE A 337 8.67 -23.53 6.84
N ASP A 338 8.09 -24.49 6.12
CA ASP A 338 6.86 -24.24 5.35
C ASP A 338 5.57 -24.39 6.15
N SER A 339 5.60 -24.98 7.35
CA SER A 339 4.40 -25.19 8.16
C SER A 339 4.69 -25.24 9.66
N ILE A 340 3.68 -24.92 10.48
CA ILE A 340 3.80 -24.93 11.94
C ILE A 340 3.92 -26.39 12.42
N PRO A 341 4.95 -26.73 13.20
CA PRO A 341 5.08 -28.05 13.82
C PRO A 341 3.90 -28.36 14.74
N ASN A 342 3.47 -29.62 14.76
CA ASN A 342 2.50 -30.09 15.76
C ASN A 342 3.08 -29.94 17.17
N ASP A 343 2.19 -29.74 18.15
CA ASP A 343 2.51 -29.59 19.57
C ASP A 343 3.50 -28.45 19.88
N SER A 344 3.45 -27.39 19.06
CA SER A 344 4.25 -26.18 19.28
C SER A 344 4.02 -25.60 20.68
N GLU A 345 5.10 -25.24 21.38
CA GLU A 345 5.06 -24.66 22.73
C GLU A 345 4.50 -23.24 22.71
N ALA A 346 5.00 -22.42 21.80
CA ALA A 346 4.61 -21.03 21.64
C ALA A 346 4.66 -20.62 20.17
N ILE A 347 3.65 -19.89 19.75
CA ILE A 347 3.52 -19.31 18.42
C ILE A 347 3.43 -17.79 18.57
N VAL A 348 4.19 -17.07 17.77
CA VAL A 348 4.20 -15.60 17.71
C VAL A 348 3.83 -15.17 16.30
N SER A 349 3.15 -14.03 16.16
CA SER A 349 2.90 -13.38 14.87
C SER A 349 3.01 -11.87 15.05
N PHE A 350 3.78 -11.23 14.16
CA PHE A 350 3.92 -9.78 14.05
C PHE A 350 3.25 -9.34 12.75
N GLY A 351 2.14 -8.60 12.84
CA GLY A 351 1.44 -8.01 11.68
C GLY A 351 0.78 -9.00 10.71
N SER A 352 1.11 -10.30 10.75
CA SER A 352 0.70 -11.26 9.71
C SER A 352 -0.69 -11.87 9.92
N SER A 353 -1.31 -11.67 11.09
CA SER A 353 -2.47 -12.47 11.52
C SER A 353 -3.74 -12.19 10.70
N HIS A 354 -3.81 -11.01 10.07
CA HIS A 354 -4.94 -10.57 9.25
C HIS A 354 -4.71 -10.72 7.74
N HIS A 355 -3.54 -11.19 7.32
CA HIS A 355 -3.20 -11.54 5.93
C HIS A 355 -3.35 -13.03 5.63
N ILE A 356 -3.48 -13.87 6.67
CA ILE A 356 -3.56 -15.32 6.53
C ILE A 356 -5.01 -15.78 6.76
N ASP A 357 -5.61 -16.36 5.73
CA ASP A 357 -6.94 -16.94 5.84
C ASP A 357 -6.94 -18.10 6.85
N ASN A 358 -7.97 -18.15 7.70
CA ASN A 358 -8.12 -19.15 8.76
C ASN A 358 -6.93 -19.20 9.75
N PHE A 359 -6.22 -18.08 9.93
CA PHE A 359 -5.04 -17.99 10.79
C PHE A 359 -5.28 -18.60 12.18
N LEU A 360 -6.35 -18.18 12.88
CA LEU A 360 -6.63 -18.64 14.24
C LEU A 360 -6.91 -20.15 14.31
N GLU A 361 -7.59 -20.70 13.31
CA GLU A 361 -7.87 -22.12 13.20
C GLU A 361 -6.57 -22.94 13.05
N ILE A 362 -5.70 -22.51 12.13
CA ILE A 362 -4.39 -23.15 11.87
C ILE A 362 -3.50 -23.13 13.11
N VAL A 363 -3.31 -21.96 13.74
CA VAL A 363 -2.44 -21.86 14.93
C VAL A 363 -3.01 -22.65 16.10
N THR A 364 -4.33 -22.62 16.28
CA THR A 364 -4.97 -23.35 17.38
C THR A 364 -4.81 -24.85 17.22
N GLU A 365 -4.93 -25.39 16.00
CA GLU A 365 -4.71 -26.81 15.74
C GLU A 365 -3.29 -27.25 16.15
N LYS A 366 -2.28 -26.46 15.79
CA LYS A 366 -0.86 -26.80 15.93
C LYS A 366 -0.27 -26.52 17.31
N LEU A 367 -0.90 -25.64 18.09
CA LEU A 367 -0.46 -25.29 19.44
C LEU A 367 -0.76 -26.44 20.42
N ARG A 368 0.18 -26.80 21.30
CA ARG A 368 -0.08 -27.81 22.35
C ARG A 368 -1.10 -27.32 23.38
N LYS A 369 -1.68 -28.22 24.16
CA LYS A 369 -2.52 -27.83 25.33
C LYS A 369 -1.69 -26.99 26.31
N LYS A 370 -2.24 -25.88 26.80
CA LYS A 370 -1.54 -24.83 27.58
C LYS A 370 -0.40 -24.11 26.82
N GLY A 371 -0.25 -24.34 25.52
CA GLY A 371 0.67 -23.57 24.68
C GLY A 371 0.23 -22.10 24.57
N ILE A 372 1.18 -21.25 24.21
CA ILE A 372 1.00 -19.79 24.17
C ILE A 372 0.91 -19.30 22.73
N LEU A 373 -0.10 -18.46 22.45
CA LEU A 373 -0.16 -17.68 21.22
C LEU A 373 0.04 -16.21 21.57
N ILE A 374 1.01 -15.54 20.95
CA ILE A 374 1.23 -14.10 21.08
C ILE A 374 0.98 -13.44 19.73
N ILE A 375 0.04 -12.52 19.68
CA ILE A 375 -0.29 -11.74 18.48
C ILE A 375 0.11 -10.30 18.75
N SER A 376 1.09 -9.80 18.02
CA SER A 376 1.41 -8.39 17.94
C SER A 376 0.92 -7.86 16.60
N ASP A 377 -0.19 -7.15 16.60
CA ASP A 377 -0.82 -6.73 15.34
C ASP A 377 -1.59 -5.42 15.50
N GLU A 378 -1.99 -4.88 14.38
CA GLU A 378 -2.72 -3.64 14.25
C GLU A 378 -4.22 -3.88 14.19
N PHE A 379 -4.95 -3.18 15.04
CA PHE A 379 -6.40 -3.28 15.12
C PHE A 379 -7.05 -1.94 14.88
N ILE A 380 -8.23 -1.99 14.27
CA ILE A 380 -9.08 -0.82 14.08
C ILE A 380 -10.15 -0.76 15.17
N LYS A 381 -10.73 0.44 15.35
CA LYS A 381 -11.85 0.64 16.28
C LYS A 381 -13.01 -0.30 15.92
N ASP A 382 -13.74 -0.79 16.92
CA ASP A 382 -14.89 -1.67 16.72
C ASP A 382 -15.95 -1.03 15.81
N TYR A 383 -16.64 -1.88 15.06
CA TYR A 383 -17.55 -1.48 13.98
C TYR A 383 -18.69 -2.48 13.79
N SER A 384 -19.82 -1.96 13.34
CA SER A 384 -21.03 -2.73 13.05
C SER A 384 -21.36 -2.77 11.56
N THR A 385 -20.78 -1.86 10.77
CA THR A 385 -21.01 -1.78 9.32
C THR A 385 -19.71 -1.72 8.54
N GLU A 386 -19.75 -2.12 7.27
CA GLU A 386 -18.60 -1.99 6.35
C GLU A 386 -18.17 -0.53 6.19
N LYS A 387 -19.13 0.42 6.17
CA LYS A 387 -18.84 1.85 6.11
C LYS A 387 -18.03 2.33 7.32
N GLU A 388 -18.42 1.91 8.52
CA GLU A 388 -17.67 2.21 9.75
C GLU A 388 -16.28 1.57 9.73
N ARG A 389 -16.16 0.33 9.26
CA ARG A 389 -14.85 -0.32 9.08
C ARG A 389 -13.93 0.54 8.22
N LYS A 390 -14.41 1.00 7.06
CA LYS A 390 -13.64 1.84 6.13
C LYS A 390 -13.23 3.17 6.76
N ILE A 391 -14.14 3.83 7.48
CA ILE A 391 -13.82 5.05 8.24
C ILE A 391 -12.70 4.79 9.26
N ASN A 392 -12.79 3.66 9.96
CA ASN A 392 -11.81 3.31 10.99
C ASN A 392 -10.45 2.94 10.38
N VAL A 393 -10.40 2.27 9.21
CA VAL A 393 -9.16 2.03 8.45
C VAL A 393 -8.49 3.34 8.06
N ILE A 394 -9.23 4.28 7.45
CA ILE A 394 -8.69 5.61 7.09
C ILE A 394 -8.08 6.29 8.30
N ARG A 395 -8.84 6.39 9.40
CA ARG A 395 -8.38 7.11 10.60
C ARG A 395 -7.21 6.42 11.30
N HIS A 396 -7.15 5.10 11.24
CA HIS A 396 -6.08 4.30 11.82
C HIS A 396 -4.74 4.58 11.14
N HIS A 397 -4.66 4.37 9.83
CA HIS A 397 -3.43 4.61 9.06
C HIS A 397 -3.02 6.09 9.08
N LEU A 398 -3.99 7.01 8.89
CA LEU A 398 -3.70 8.44 9.01
C LEU A 398 -3.26 8.84 10.43
N GLY A 399 -3.63 8.07 11.46
CA GLY A 399 -3.17 8.27 12.82
C GLY A 399 -1.65 8.16 12.93
N TYR A 400 -1.05 7.12 12.33
CA TYR A 400 0.42 6.97 12.27
C TYR A 400 1.07 8.08 11.47
N LEU A 401 0.57 8.33 10.26
CA LEU A 401 1.15 9.35 9.37
C LEU A 401 1.06 10.77 9.95
N LEU A 402 0.03 11.07 10.75
CA LEU A 402 -0.12 12.39 11.38
C LEU A 402 0.72 12.56 12.66
N ASP A 403 1.17 11.47 13.28
CA ASP A 403 2.13 11.50 14.39
C ASP A 403 3.55 11.79 13.90
N ILE A 404 3.88 11.42 12.66
CA ILE A 404 5.12 11.80 12.00
C ILE A 404 5.04 13.25 11.56
N GLN A 405 6.02 14.05 11.97
CA GLN A 405 6.02 15.50 11.81
C GLN A 405 6.65 15.90 10.47
N LEU A 406 6.07 15.38 9.39
CA LEU A 406 6.41 15.75 8.02
C LEU A 406 5.42 16.84 7.56
N PRO A 407 5.86 18.10 7.37
CA PRO A 407 4.94 19.20 7.00
C PRO A 407 4.30 18.98 5.63
N LYS A 408 5.04 18.32 4.72
CA LYS A 408 4.57 18.03 3.37
C LYS A 408 3.38 17.08 3.42
N PHE A 409 2.33 17.39 2.67
CA PHE A 409 1.05 16.66 2.61
C PHE A 409 0.23 16.62 3.90
N ARG A 410 0.70 17.17 5.03
CA ARG A 410 -0.01 17.15 6.31
C ARG A 410 -1.43 17.69 6.22
N ASP A 411 -1.63 18.82 5.53
CA ASP A 411 -2.95 19.42 5.34
C ASP A 411 -3.89 18.49 4.56
N SER A 412 -3.40 17.77 3.56
CA SER A 412 -4.17 16.79 2.80
C SER A 412 -4.55 15.58 3.68
N LEU A 413 -3.62 15.09 4.50
CA LEU A 413 -3.88 14.00 5.44
C LEU A 413 -4.92 14.42 6.50
N LEU A 414 -4.79 15.61 7.09
CA LEU A 414 -5.79 16.16 8.03
C LEU A 414 -7.16 16.32 7.35
N SER A 415 -7.18 16.85 6.13
CA SER A 415 -8.42 17.03 5.36
C SER A 415 -9.11 15.70 5.11
N SER A 416 -8.36 14.67 4.75
CA SER A 416 -8.88 13.31 4.58
C SER A 416 -9.38 12.72 5.89
N TYR A 417 -8.62 12.86 6.99
CA TYR A 417 -9.01 12.37 8.31
C TYR A 417 -10.36 12.96 8.76
N HIS A 418 -10.54 14.28 8.61
CA HIS A 418 -11.78 14.97 8.97
C HIS A 418 -12.95 14.58 8.07
N THR A 419 -12.68 14.33 6.78
CA THR A 419 -13.68 13.94 5.79
C THR A 419 -13.96 12.45 5.73
N ALA A 420 -13.30 11.60 6.52
CA ALA A 420 -13.44 10.14 6.45
C ALA A 420 -14.90 9.63 6.42
N LYS A 421 -15.84 10.33 7.09
CA LYS A 421 -17.29 10.01 7.05
C LYS A 421 -17.92 10.15 5.65
N ASN A 422 -17.36 11.02 4.82
CA ASN A 422 -17.60 11.15 3.38
C ASN A 422 -16.47 10.43 2.63
N LEU A 423 -16.62 9.11 2.47
CA LEU A 423 -15.59 8.24 1.90
C LEU A 423 -15.11 8.71 0.52
N ASP A 424 -16.01 9.13 -0.37
CA ASP A 424 -15.65 9.57 -1.72
C ASP A 424 -14.72 10.79 -1.71
N LEU A 425 -15.02 11.77 -0.84
CA LEU A 425 -14.19 12.97 -0.71
C LEU A 425 -12.84 12.65 -0.07
N SER A 426 -12.84 11.87 1.01
CA SER A 426 -11.61 11.46 1.71
C SER A 426 -10.69 10.64 0.79
N LEU A 427 -11.24 9.66 0.06
CA LEU A 427 -10.47 8.85 -0.89
C LEU A 427 -9.98 9.66 -2.09
N SER A 428 -10.73 10.66 -2.57
CA SER A 428 -10.23 11.54 -3.64
C SER A 428 -9.03 12.39 -3.18
N ILE A 429 -9.06 12.93 -1.96
CA ILE A 429 -7.91 13.64 -1.37
C ILE A 429 -6.71 12.70 -1.23
N LEU A 430 -6.93 11.48 -0.73
CA LEU A 430 -5.86 10.49 -0.59
C LEU A 430 -5.31 10.04 -1.95
N SER A 431 -6.16 9.86 -2.95
CA SER A 431 -5.74 9.51 -4.32
C SER A 431 -4.83 10.57 -4.92
N LYS A 432 -5.16 11.85 -4.71
CA LYS A 432 -4.30 12.96 -5.13
C LYS A 432 -2.98 12.96 -4.36
N THR A 433 -3.06 12.83 -3.04
CA THR A 433 -1.87 12.81 -2.16
C THR A 433 -0.93 11.67 -2.52
N TYR A 434 -1.47 10.48 -2.77
CA TYR A 434 -0.73 9.31 -3.23
C TYR A 434 0.00 9.58 -4.54
N LEU A 435 -0.71 10.14 -5.54
CA LEU A 435 -0.12 10.50 -6.82
C LEU A 435 1.01 11.52 -6.68
N GLU A 436 0.84 12.53 -5.82
CA GLU A 436 1.86 13.55 -5.56
C GLU A 436 3.10 12.96 -4.88
N ILE A 437 2.92 12.12 -3.86
CA ILE A 437 4.02 11.38 -3.20
C ILE A 437 4.75 10.50 -4.20
N MET A 438 4.02 9.72 -5.00
CA MET A 438 4.59 8.84 -6.01
C MET A 438 5.42 9.62 -7.06
N ASN A 439 4.99 10.82 -7.46
CA ASN A 439 5.78 11.66 -8.38
C ASN A 439 7.05 12.22 -7.74
N GLU A 440 7.04 12.40 -6.42
CA GLU A 440 8.18 12.93 -5.68
C GLU A 440 9.25 11.88 -5.42
N ILE A 441 8.84 10.68 -4.99
CA ILE A 441 9.77 9.56 -4.80
C ILE A 441 10.13 8.88 -6.13
N LYS A 442 9.28 8.98 -7.16
CA LYS A 442 9.46 8.30 -8.45
C LYS A 442 9.73 6.80 -8.22
N ASP A 443 10.73 6.25 -8.91
CA ASP A 443 11.22 4.89 -8.73
C ASP A 443 12.40 4.83 -7.74
N GLU A 444 12.66 5.89 -6.96
CA GLU A 444 13.74 5.95 -5.97
C GLU A 444 13.35 5.14 -4.72
N VAL A 445 13.59 3.82 -4.78
CA VAL A 445 13.38 2.88 -3.66
C VAL A 445 14.41 3.06 -2.55
N THR A 446 15.61 3.52 -2.87
CA THR A 446 16.70 3.77 -1.91
C THR A 446 17.10 5.23 -1.97
N THR A 447 17.15 5.90 -0.83
CA THR A 447 17.46 7.33 -0.75
C THR A 447 18.16 7.68 0.55
N LYS A 448 19.11 8.62 0.50
CA LYS A 448 19.78 9.16 1.71
C LYS A 448 19.05 10.39 2.27
N ASP A 449 18.06 10.90 1.53
CA ASP A 449 17.24 12.03 1.96
C ASP A 449 16.21 11.55 2.99
N ILE A 450 16.23 12.18 4.17
CA ILE A 450 15.39 11.76 5.31
C ILE A 450 13.91 11.95 4.99
N GLU A 451 13.52 13.08 4.39
CA GLU A 451 12.12 13.33 4.06
C GLU A 451 11.62 12.34 3.02
N LYS A 452 12.41 12.07 1.96
CA LYS A 452 12.05 11.07 0.95
C LYS A 452 11.97 9.65 1.51
N ALA A 453 12.77 9.30 2.50
CA ALA A 453 12.67 8.01 3.18
C ALA A 453 11.31 7.89 3.92
N PHE A 454 10.88 8.93 4.63
CA PHE A 454 9.54 8.97 5.21
C PHE A 454 8.42 9.03 4.16
N LEU A 455 8.65 9.64 2.99
CA LEU A 455 7.68 9.59 1.89
C LEU A 455 7.53 8.19 1.28
N ASN A 456 8.60 7.40 1.23
CA ASN A 456 8.50 5.99 0.86
C ASN A 456 7.71 5.18 1.90
N PHE A 457 7.87 5.48 3.19
CA PHE A 457 7.00 4.92 4.23
C PHE A 457 5.54 5.36 4.06
N TYR A 458 5.27 6.63 3.78
CA TYR A 458 3.90 7.14 3.52
C TYR A 458 3.28 6.46 2.30
N TYR A 459 4.08 6.19 1.26
CA TYR A 459 3.64 5.44 0.08
C TYR A 459 3.15 4.04 0.46
N LEU A 460 3.91 3.30 1.28
CA LEU A 460 3.50 1.98 1.78
C LEU A 460 2.20 2.08 2.59
N GLU A 461 2.16 2.97 3.58
CA GLU A 461 1.00 3.13 4.47
C GLU A 461 -0.27 3.54 3.71
N LEU A 462 -0.17 4.42 2.73
CA LEU A 462 -1.30 4.81 1.90
C LEU A 462 -1.72 3.68 0.95
N THR A 463 -0.79 2.86 0.47
CA THR A 463 -1.09 1.64 -0.31
C THR A 463 -1.90 0.68 0.56
N SER A 464 -1.39 0.34 1.75
CA SER A 464 -2.05 -0.54 2.73
C SER A 464 -3.42 0.00 3.12
N LEU A 465 -3.56 1.30 3.37
CA LEU A 465 -4.84 1.97 3.63
C LEU A 465 -5.82 1.72 2.49
N MET A 466 -5.45 2.03 1.25
CA MET A 466 -6.35 1.91 0.09
C MET A 466 -6.74 0.45 -0.18
N LEU A 467 -5.80 -0.49 -0.10
CA LEU A 467 -6.09 -1.91 -0.22
C LEU A 467 -7.00 -2.41 0.91
N GLY A 468 -6.80 -1.93 2.14
CA GLY A 468 -7.66 -2.20 3.28
C GLY A 468 -9.09 -1.67 3.12
N ILE A 469 -9.27 -0.58 2.37
CA ILE A 469 -10.59 -0.05 1.96
C ILE A 469 -11.25 -0.95 0.91
N ALA A 470 -10.47 -1.44 -0.06
CA ALA A 470 -10.93 -2.37 -1.09
C ALA A 470 -11.11 -3.80 -0.56
N TYR A 471 -10.60 -4.12 0.63
CA TYR A 471 -10.59 -5.46 1.23
C TYR A 471 -9.77 -6.49 0.41
N ILE A 472 -8.74 -6.01 -0.28
CA ILE A 472 -7.81 -6.82 -1.09
C ILE A 472 -6.67 -7.33 -0.20
N GLU A 473 -5.89 -6.39 0.31
CA GLU A 473 -4.84 -6.57 1.32
C GLU A 473 -5.30 -5.84 2.60
N GLU A 474 -4.76 -6.14 3.79
CA GLU A 474 -5.04 -5.38 5.02
C GLU A 474 -6.50 -5.50 5.54
N LYS A 475 -6.95 -6.75 5.77
CA LYS A 475 -8.31 -7.07 6.26
C LYS A 475 -8.47 -6.84 7.78
N LYS A 476 -7.97 -5.70 8.27
CA LYS A 476 -7.95 -5.33 9.70
C LYS A 476 -9.32 -5.46 10.37
N THR A 477 -9.31 -5.98 11.60
CA THR A 477 -10.48 -6.18 12.46
C THR A 477 -10.33 -5.44 13.78
N SER A 478 -11.33 -5.53 14.66
CA SER A 478 -11.23 -4.97 16.01
C SER A 478 -10.71 -5.99 17.02
N VAL A 479 -10.02 -5.53 18.06
CA VAL A 479 -9.54 -6.38 19.17
C VAL A 479 -10.67 -7.24 19.72
N LYS A 480 -11.86 -6.66 19.91
CA LYS A 480 -13.04 -7.36 20.44
C LYS A 480 -13.47 -8.52 19.54
N LYS A 481 -13.57 -8.30 18.23
CA LYS A 481 -13.95 -9.35 17.26
C LYS A 481 -12.88 -10.45 17.20
N PHE A 482 -11.60 -10.07 17.18
CA PHE A 482 -10.49 -11.02 17.16
C PHE A 482 -10.46 -11.91 18.40
N VAL A 483 -10.51 -11.31 19.59
CA VAL A 483 -10.54 -12.04 20.88
C VAL A 483 -11.76 -12.95 20.99
N SER A 484 -12.93 -12.49 20.51
CA SER A 484 -14.15 -13.31 20.46
C SER A 484 -13.97 -14.53 19.57
N LYS A 485 -13.41 -14.37 18.36
CA LYS A 485 -13.13 -15.49 17.44
C LYS A 485 -12.12 -16.46 18.04
N ALA A 486 -11.03 -15.95 18.64
CA ALA A 486 -10.03 -16.78 19.32
C ALA A 486 -10.67 -17.60 20.47
N SER A 487 -11.54 -16.98 21.26
CA SER A 487 -12.23 -17.66 22.37
C SER A 487 -13.12 -18.81 21.90
N THR A 488 -13.80 -18.69 20.76
CA THR A 488 -14.60 -19.79 20.19
C THR A 488 -13.77 -21.00 19.75
N LEU A 489 -12.47 -20.81 19.57
CA LEU A 489 -11.51 -21.85 19.20
C LEU A 489 -10.76 -22.41 20.44
N GLY A 490 -11.11 -22.00 21.66
CA GLY A 490 -10.46 -22.47 22.88
C GLY A 490 -9.16 -21.72 23.23
N LEU A 491 -8.93 -20.55 22.64
CA LEU A 491 -7.84 -19.65 23.02
C LEU A 491 -8.35 -18.62 24.06
N LYS A 492 -7.86 -18.73 25.30
CA LYS A 492 -8.21 -17.79 26.37
C LYS A 492 -7.21 -16.65 26.43
N LEU A 493 -7.68 -15.41 26.28
CA LEU A 493 -6.85 -14.21 26.47
C LEU A 493 -6.39 -14.11 27.94
N VAL A 494 -5.08 -14.00 28.15
CA VAL A 494 -4.46 -13.88 29.48
C VAL A 494 -3.69 -12.58 29.68
N SER A 495 -3.29 -11.89 28.62
CA SER A 495 -2.66 -10.56 28.71
C SER A 495 -2.97 -9.75 27.46
N HIS A 496 -3.10 -8.43 27.61
CA HIS A 496 -3.39 -7.49 26.54
C HIS A 496 -2.72 -6.15 26.84
N TYR A 497 -1.87 -5.72 25.91
CA TYR A 497 -1.18 -4.45 25.91
C TYR A 497 -1.54 -3.68 24.65
N LYS A 498 -1.86 -2.40 24.79
CA LYS A 498 -1.84 -1.44 23.67
C LYS A 498 -0.50 -0.73 23.68
N VAL A 499 0.33 -1.00 22.67
CA VAL A 499 1.71 -0.48 22.58
C VAL A 499 1.76 0.85 21.83
N TYR A 500 0.95 1.00 20.79
CA TYR A 500 0.82 2.28 20.08
C TYR A 500 -0.64 2.65 19.84
N SER A 501 -0.97 3.95 19.86
CA SER A 501 -2.35 4.44 19.80
C SER A 501 -2.63 5.32 18.58
N THR A 502 -3.53 4.85 17.73
CA THR A 502 -4.12 5.63 16.62
C THR A 502 -5.58 6.01 16.90
N GLY A 503 -6.12 5.63 18.06
CA GLY A 503 -7.48 5.95 18.49
C GLY A 503 -7.69 5.79 19.99
N GLU A 504 -8.81 6.26 20.52
CA GLU A 504 -9.04 6.38 21.96
C GLU A 504 -9.24 5.04 22.68
N GLY A 505 -8.72 4.94 23.91
CA GLY A 505 -8.98 3.83 24.83
C GLY A 505 -8.17 2.54 24.57
N LYS A 506 -8.18 1.64 25.57
CA LYS A 506 -7.43 0.37 25.59
C LYS A 506 -7.80 -0.59 24.46
N MET A 507 -9.09 -0.63 24.09
CA MET A 507 -9.62 -1.48 23.01
C MET A 507 -9.82 -0.71 21.69
N GLY A 508 -9.39 0.57 21.63
CA GLY A 508 -9.46 1.39 20.43
C GLY A 508 -8.44 0.98 19.38
N SER A 509 -8.36 1.73 18.27
CA SER A 509 -7.40 1.44 17.22
C SER A 509 -5.95 1.70 17.63
N GLY A 510 -5.03 0.94 17.05
CA GLY A 510 -3.60 1.03 17.31
C GLY A 510 -2.91 -0.32 17.12
N THR A 511 -1.70 -0.42 17.66
CA THR A 511 -0.91 -1.65 17.71
C THR A 511 -1.09 -2.31 19.08
N HIS A 512 -1.36 -3.61 19.09
CA HIS A 512 -1.69 -4.36 20.29
C HIS A 512 -0.88 -5.65 20.37
N VAL A 513 -0.46 -6.00 21.59
CA VAL A 513 0.08 -7.32 21.92
C VAL A 513 -0.97 -8.08 22.73
N LEU A 514 -1.50 -9.16 22.17
CA LEU A 514 -2.49 -10.05 22.75
C LEU A 514 -1.87 -11.41 23.03
N VAL A 515 -2.01 -11.89 24.26
CA VAL A 515 -1.45 -13.19 24.68
C VAL A 515 -2.58 -14.13 25.04
N PHE A 516 -2.61 -15.28 24.39
CA PHE A 516 -3.60 -16.33 24.60
C PHE A 516 -2.95 -17.62 25.10
N VAL A 517 -3.72 -18.41 25.84
CA VAL A 517 -3.39 -19.78 26.24
C VAL A 517 -4.43 -20.72 25.62
N LYS A 518 -3.99 -21.81 24.99
CA LYS A 518 -4.88 -22.88 24.55
C LYS A 518 -5.39 -23.69 25.75
N VAL A 519 -6.71 -23.71 25.93
CA VAL A 519 -7.40 -24.35 27.08
C VAL A 519 -7.47 -25.87 26.93
#